data_AF-A0A7S4VAZ3-F1
#
_entry.id   AF-A0A7S4VAZ3-F1
#
_cell.length_a   1.000
_cell.length_b   1.000
_cell.length_c   1.000
_cell.angle_alpha   90.00
_cell.angle_beta   90.00
_cell.angle_gamma   90.00
#
_symmetry.space_group_name_H-M   'P 1'
#
loop_
_entity.id
_entity.type
_entity.pdbx_description
1 polymer ?
#
loop_
_entity_poly.entity_id
_entity_poly.type
_entity_poly.pdbx_seq_one_letter_code
_entity_poly.pdbx_strand_id
1 'polypeptide(L)'
;MRINQLTGAVPSELGHLQGMTDLYLSFNQLAGKVPTELGKLQSLIRLFLHVNDLTGSIPPEFVNLQALESLYLNGNEMTGTLPTELGKLQAMKYLSLDHSEFTGVVPTELGSLQALITLHLG
;
A
#
# COMPACT_ATOMS: atom_id res chain seq x y z
N MET A 1 13.61 -13.10 4.36
CA MET A 1 12.40 -13.02 3.52
C MET A 1 11.94 -14.43 3.22
N ARG A 2 10.66 -14.76 3.41
CA ARG A 2 10.11 -16.09 3.13
C ARG A 2 9.20 -15.97 1.92
N ILE A 3 9.59 -16.59 0.81
CA ILE A 3 8.75 -16.74 -0.38
C ILE A 3 7.68 -17.78 -0.03
N ASN A 4 6.42 -17.49 -0.29
CA ASN A 4 5.38 -18.52 -0.31
C ASN A 4 4.74 -18.55 -1.70
N GLN A 5 3.85 -19.52 -1.91
CA GLN A 5 3.11 -19.71 -3.16
C GLN A 5 1.62 -19.39 -2.94
N LEU A 6 1.32 -18.37 -2.12
CA LEU A 6 -0.07 -17.96 -1.91
C LEU A 6 -0.60 -17.34 -3.21
N THR A 7 -1.74 -17.82 -3.66
CA THR A 7 -2.40 -17.39 -4.89
C THR A 7 -3.76 -16.78 -4.60
N GLY A 8 -4.36 -16.13 -5.60
CA GLY A 8 -5.70 -15.55 -5.51
C GLY A 8 -5.68 -14.12 -4.96
N ALA A 9 -6.85 -13.58 -4.63
CA ALA A 9 -6.96 -12.21 -4.16
C ALA A 9 -6.61 -12.06 -2.68
N VAL A 10 -6.19 -10.86 -2.29
CA VAL A 10 -6.15 -10.45 -0.88
C VAL A 10 -7.60 -10.44 -0.37
N PRO A 11 -7.96 -11.22 0.68
CA PRO A 11 -9.33 -11.28 1.17
C PRO A 11 -9.77 -9.96 1.81
N SER A 12 -10.97 -9.48 1.50
CA SER A 12 -11.52 -8.26 2.10
C SER A 12 -11.84 -8.44 3.58
N GLU A 13 -12.06 -9.67 4.03
CA GLU A 13 -12.29 -10.05 5.42
C GLU A 13 -11.11 -9.69 6.35
N LEU A 14 -9.90 -9.51 5.79
CA LEU A 14 -8.77 -8.99 6.56
C LEU A 14 -9.07 -7.61 7.18
N GLY A 15 -9.96 -6.82 6.58
CA GLY A 15 -10.43 -5.55 7.13
C GLY A 15 -11.18 -5.68 8.47
N HIS A 16 -11.56 -6.88 8.90
CA HIS A 16 -12.17 -7.11 10.22
C HIS A 16 -11.13 -7.22 11.35
N LEU A 17 -9.83 -7.30 11.05
CA LEU A 17 -8.76 -7.47 12.02
C LEU A 17 -8.33 -6.12 12.64
N GLN A 18 -9.24 -5.46 13.35
CA GLN A 18 -9.09 -4.07 13.84
C GLN A 18 -7.84 -3.79 14.69
N GLY A 19 -7.27 -4.82 15.34
CA GLY A 19 -6.03 -4.73 16.12
C GLY A 19 -4.75 -5.01 15.34
N MET A 20 -4.83 -5.24 14.03
CA MET A 20 -3.66 -5.58 13.22
C MET A 20 -2.75 -4.36 13.05
N THR A 21 -1.49 -4.51 13.46
CA THR A 21 -0.44 -3.50 13.30
C THR A 21 0.38 -3.75 12.05
N ASP A 22 0.51 -5.00 11.62
CA ASP A 22 1.43 -5.37 10.56
C ASP A 22 0.82 -6.45 9.65
N LEU A 23 0.81 -6.17 8.35
CA LEU A 23 0.36 -7.10 7.34
C LEU A 23 1.48 -7.38 6.34
N TYR A 24 1.97 -8.63 6.36
CA TYR A 24 3.07 -9.14 5.54
C TYR A 24 2.56 -10.16 4.52
N LEU A 25 2.40 -9.75 3.27
CA LEU A 25 1.97 -10.62 2.16
C LEU A 25 2.92 -10.58 0.96
N SER A 26 4.08 -9.94 1.09
CA SER A 26 5.10 -9.87 0.04
C SER A 26 5.65 -11.22 -0.40
N PHE A 27 6.18 -11.27 -1.62
CA PHE A 27 6.80 -12.46 -2.22
C PHE A 27 5.84 -13.66 -2.31
N ASN A 28 4.71 -13.43 -2.98
CA ASN A 28 3.68 -14.42 -3.29
C ASN A 28 3.21 -14.28 -4.75
N GLN A 29 2.10 -14.94 -5.09
CA GLN A 29 1.42 -14.89 -6.40
C GLN A 29 -0.01 -14.36 -6.21
N LEU A 30 -0.19 -13.40 -5.29
CA LEU A 30 -1.49 -12.79 -5.04
C LEU A 30 -1.83 -11.88 -6.22
N ALA A 31 -3.07 -11.95 -6.68
CA ALA A 31 -3.53 -11.26 -7.88
C ALA A 31 -4.83 -10.48 -7.65
N GLY A 32 -5.18 -9.62 -8.60
CA GLY A 32 -6.36 -8.77 -8.50
C GLY A 32 -6.12 -7.52 -7.65
N LYS A 33 -7.20 -6.84 -7.24
CA LYS A 33 -7.11 -5.53 -6.59
C LYS A 33 -6.82 -5.64 -5.10
N VAL A 34 -6.12 -4.63 -4.57
CA VAL A 34 -6.03 -4.41 -3.13
C VAL A 34 -7.42 -4.02 -2.58
N PRO A 35 -7.98 -4.74 -1.60
CA PRO A 35 -9.31 -4.45 -1.06
C PRO A 35 -9.38 -3.10 -0.36
N THR A 36 -10.46 -2.36 -0.57
CA THR A 36 -10.70 -1.07 0.10
C THR A 36 -10.92 -1.27 1.61
N GLU A 37 -11.37 -2.46 2.02
CA GLU A 37 -11.58 -2.85 3.42
C GLU A 37 -10.30 -2.82 4.25
N LEU A 38 -9.12 -2.95 3.64
CA LEU A 38 -7.86 -2.76 4.36
C LEU A 38 -7.73 -1.34 4.94
N GLY A 39 -8.41 -0.35 4.35
CA GLY A 39 -8.51 1.01 4.90
C GLY A 39 -9.21 1.10 6.27
N LYS A 40 -9.89 0.03 6.72
CA LYS A 40 -10.51 -0.04 8.06
C LYS A 40 -9.50 -0.34 9.17
N LEU A 41 -8.27 -0.71 8.84
CA LEU A 41 -7.25 -1.14 9.79
C LEU A 41 -6.50 0.05 10.40
N GLN A 42 -7.18 0.86 11.21
CA GLN A 42 -6.64 2.13 11.72
C GLN A 42 -5.37 1.97 12.58
N SER A 43 -5.15 0.78 13.14
CA SER A 43 -3.95 0.43 13.92
C SER A 43 -2.75 0.00 13.06
N LEU A 44 -2.91 -0.10 11.73
CA LEU A 44 -1.91 -0.64 10.82
C LEU A 44 -0.73 0.33 10.66
N ILE A 45 0.46 -0.17 10.95
CA ILE A 45 1.74 0.54 10.90
C ILE A 45 2.53 0.13 9.65
N ARG A 46 2.52 -1.17 9.30
CA ARG A 46 3.26 -1.71 8.15
C ARG A 46 2.35 -2.52 7.23
N LEU A 47 2.29 -2.12 5.96
CA LEU A 47 1.57 -2.84 4.91
C LEU A 47 2.54 -3.21 3.77
N PHE A 48 2.94 -4.48 3.73
CA PHE A 48 3.88 -5.00 2.73
C PHE A 48 3.17 -5.97 1.80
N LEU A 49 2.94 -5.53 0.56
CA LEU A 49 2.33 -6.31 -0.52
C LEU A 49 3.25 -6.45 -1.74
N HIS A 50 4.49 -5.95 -1.67
CA HIS A 50 5.44 -5.95 -2.79
C HIS A 50 5.78 -7.35 -3.31
N VAL A 51 6.11 -7.45 -4.61
CA VAL A 51 6.45 -8.70 -5.30
C VAL A 51 5.28 -9.70 -5.25
N ASN A 52 4.22 -9.34 -5.98
CA ASN A 52 2.99 -10.08 -6.24
C ASN A 52 2.47 -9.69 -7.65
N ASP A 53 1.29 -10.20 -8.04
CA ASP A 53 0.62 -9.90 -9.32
C ASP A 53 -0.60 -8.97 -9.10
N LEU A 54 -0.53 -8.07 -8.11
CA LEU A 54 -1.66 -7.18 -7.76
C LEU A 54 -1.86 -6.11 -8.82
N THR A 55 -3.12 -5.76 -9.07
CA THR A 55 -3.54 -4.82 -10.13
C THR A 55 -4.43 -3.71 -9.60
N GLY A 56 -4.69 -2.70 -10.43
CA GLY A 56 -5.55 -1.57 -10.10
C GLY A 56 -4.81 -0.47 -9.33
N SER A 57 -5.56 0.49 -8.78
CA SER A 57 -5.00 1.66 -8.10
C SER A 57 -4.93 1.49 -6.59
N ILE A 58 -4.16 2.36 -5.93
CA ILE A 58 -4.16 2.49 -4.47
C ILE A 58 -5.58 2.91 -4.01
N PRO A 59 -6.22 2.17 -3.08
CA PRO A 59 -7.52 2.56 -2.55
C PRO A 59 -7.47 3.93 -1.86
N PRO A 60 -8.34 4.90 -2.23
CA PRO A 60 -8.43 6.19 -1.53
C PRO A 60 -8.72 6.04 -0.03
N GLU A 61 -9.39 4.95 0.37
CA GLU A 61 -9.67 4.61 1.77
C GLU A 61 -8.41 4.41 2.62
N PHE A 62 -7.23 4.24 2.00
CA PHE A 62 -5.96 4.17 2.73
C PHE A 62 -5.64 5.47 3.46
N VAL A 63 -6.31 6.59 3.11
CA VAL A 63 -6.30 7.82 3.91
C VAL A 63 -6.68 7.59 5.37
N ASN A 64 -7.45 6.56 5.69
CA ASN A 64 -7.87 6.25 7.06
C ASN A 64 -6.77 5.59 7.90
N LEU A 65 -5.68 5.14 7.29
CA LEU A 65 -4.58 4.44 7.95
C LEU A 65 -3.60 5.44 8.59
N GLN A 66 -4.10 6.24 9.54
CA GLN A 66 -3.36 7.37 10.13
C GLN A 66 -2.08 6.95 10.89
N ALA A 67 -1.97 5.69 11.30
CA ALA A 67 -0.78 5.12 11.93
C ALA A 67 0.22 4.52 10.94
N LEU A 68 -0.08 4.50 9.64
CA LEU A 68 0.71 3.81 8.64
C LEU A 68 2.05 4.52 8.42
N GLU A 69 3.13 3.80 8.72
CA GLU A 69 4.49 4.29 8.56
C GLU A 69 5.15 3.73 7.30
N SER A 70 4.72 2.56 6.82
CA SER A 70 5.37 1.90 5.69
C SER A 70 4.36 1.24 4.75
N LEU A 71 4.39 1.68 3.49
CA LEU A 71 3.58 1.12 2.40
C LEU A 71 4.49 0.67 1.26
N TYR A 72 4.50 -0.64 1.00
CA TYR A 72 5.30 -1.25 -0.06
C TYR A 72 4.38 -1.98 -1.03
N LEU A 73 4.22 -1.42 -2.22
CA LEU A 73 3.44 -1.97 -3.33
C LEU A 73 4.31 -2.30 -4.55
N ASN A 74 5.60 -2.01 -4.48
CA ASN A 74 6.53 -2.18 -5.60
C ASN A 74 6.61 -3.61 -6.13
N GLY A 75 6.95 -3.78 -7.41
CA GLY A 75 6.99 -5.10 -8.05
C GLY A 75 5.60 -5.75 -8.14
N ASN A 76 4.59 -4.98 -8.53
CA ASN A 76 3.23 -5.43 -8.83
C ASN A 76 2.78 -4.78 -10.15
N GLU A 77 1.62 -5.18 -10.68
CA GLU A 77 0.98 -4.60 -11.87
C GLU A 77 0.01 -3.44 -11.50
N MET A 78 0.35 -2.68 -10.46
CA MET A 78 -0.49 -1.57 -9.98
C MET A 78 -0.52 -0.43 -11.00
N THR A 79 -1.70 0.15 -11.24
CA THR A 79 -1.95 1.18 -12.27
C THR A 79 -2.67 2.41 -11.69
N GLY A 80 -2.97 3.39 -12.54
CA GLY A 80 -3.68 4.61 -12.17
C GLY A 80 -2.76 5.69 -11.63
N THR A 81 -3.34 6.72 -11.02
CA THR A 81 -2.61 7.87 -10.46
C THR A 81 -2.44 7.72 -8.95
N LEU A 82 -1.41 8.37 -8.39
CA LEU A 82 -1.25 8.46 -6.94
C LEU A 82 -2.36 9.34 -6.34
N PRO A 83 -3.14 8.85 -5.36
CA PRO A 83 -4.15 9.67 -4.69
C PRO A 83 -3.52 10.84 -3.92
N THR A 84 -4.10 12.04 -4.02
CA THR A 84 -3.62 13.21 -3.26
C THR A 84 -3.78 13.01 -1.76
N GLU A 85 -4.74 12.17 -1.36
CA GLU A 85 -5.03 11.80 0.02
C GLU A 85 -3.85 11.12 0.73
N LEU A 86 -2.89 10.52 0.00
CA LEU A 86 -1.67 9.97 0.59
C LEU A 86 -0.89 11.03 1.37
N GLY A 87 -0.95 12.31 0.97
CA GLY A 87 -0.34 13.41 1.71
C GLY A 87 -0.91 13.60 3.13
N LYS A 88 -2.08 13.05 3.44
CA LYS A 88 -2.68 13.12 4.78
C LYS A 88 -2.10 12.09 5.75
N LEU A 89 -1.28 11.14 5.30
CA LEU A 89 -0.69 10.09 6.13
C LEU A 89 0.57 10.58 6.83
N GLN A 90 0.40 11.45 7.82
CA GLN A 90 1.51 12.18 8.46
C GLN A 90 2.53 11.29 9.18
N ALA A 91 2.17 10.03 9.48
CA ALA A 91 3.09 9.04 10.04
C ALA A 91 3.97 8.32 8.99
N MET A 92 3.68 8.51 7.69
CA MET A 92 4.35 7.80 6.60
C MET A 92 5.84 8.12 6.56
N LYS A 93 6.68 7.08 6.66
CA LYS A 93 8.14 7.14 6.59
C LYS A 93 8.69 6.52 5.30
N TYR A 94 8.05 5.46 4.82
CA TYR A 94 8.54 4.68 3.69
C TYR A 94 7.42 4.39 2.70
N LEU A 95 7.56 4.90 1.48
CA LEU A 95 6.63 4.66 0.38
C LEU A 95 7.39 4.12 -0.83
N SER A 96 7.16 2.84 -1.16
CA SER A 96 7.80 2.17 -2.31
C SER A 96 6.74 1.73 -3.30
N LEU A 97 6.74 2.38 -4.47
CA LEU A 97 5.80 2.17 -5.58
C LEU A 97 6.53 1.91 -6.91
N ASP A 98 7.86 1.81 -6.88
CA ASP A 98 8.72 1.47 -8.02
C ASP A 98 8.34 0.12 -8.65
N HIS A 99 8.81 -0.16 -9.87
CA HIS A 99 8.49 -1.40 -10.59
C HIS A 99 6.97 -1.70 -10.60
N SER A 100 6.16 -0.68 -10.90
CA SER A 100 4.71 -0.73 -11.09
C SER A 100 4.32 0.17 -12.26
N GLU A 101 3.07 0.09 -12.72
CA GLU A 101 2.55 0.79 -13.90
C GLU A 101 1.77 2.07 -13.53
N PHE A 102 2.17 2.76 -12.46
CA PHE A 102 1.55 4.03 -12.07
C PHE A 102 1.81 5.10 -13.13
N THR A 103 0.80 5.94 -13.38
CA THR A 103 0.82 7.00 -14.40
C THR A 103 0.42 8.34 -13.80
N GLY A 104 0.53 9.40 -14.59
CA GLY A 104 0.18 10.75 -14.17
C GLY A 104 1.33 11.47 -13.47
N VAL A 105 0.98 12.46 -12.65
CA VAL A 105 1.94 13.30 -11.94
C VAL A 105 2.07 12.88 -10.48
N VAL A 106 3.25 13.10 -9.90
CA VAL A 106 3.45 12.97 -8.46
C VAL A 106 2.65 14.09 -7.76
N PRO A 107 1.67 13.76 -6.90
CA PRO A 107 0.88 14.76 -6.19
C PRO A 107 1.76 15.66 -5.33
N THR A 108 1.54 16.96 -5.38
CA THR A 108 2.28 17.93 -4.56
C THR A 108 1.99 17.74 -3.08
N GLU A 109 0.85 17.14 -2.74
CA GLU A 109 0.45 16.77 -1.39
C GLU A 109 1.42 15.77 -0.74
N LEU A 110 2.17 14.95 -1.49
CA LEU A 110 3.22 14.11 -0.92
C LEU A 110 4.32 14.95 -0.26
N GLY A 111 4.51 16.22 -0.68
CA GLY A 111 5.41 17.16 -0.04
C GLY A 111 4.99 17.58 1.37
N SER A 112 3.76 17.27 1.79
CA SER A 112 3.28 17.51 3.16
C SER A 112 3.64 16.39 4.15
N LEU A 113 4.25 15.30 3.69
CA LEU A 113 4.66 14.16 4.52
C LEU A 113 5.97 14.46 5.25
N GLN A 114 5.87 15.12 6.41
CA GLN A 114 7.04 15.57 7.18
C GLN A 114 7.90 14.42 7.74
N ALA A 115 7.30 13.24 7.95
CA ALA A 115 7.99 12.06 8.45
C ALA A 115 8.64 11.22 7.34
N LEU A 116 8.46 11.58 6.06
CA LEU A 116 8.89 10.77 4.93
C LEU A 116 10.43 10.72 4.85
N ILE A 117 10.97 9.51 4.92
CA ILE A 117 12.41 9.22 4.86
C ILE A 117 12.76 8.72 3.46
N THR A 118 11.91 7.89 2.87
CA THR A 118 12.19 7.25 1.59
C THR A 118 10.94 7.21 0.72
N LEU A 119 11.13 7.63 -0.53
CA LEU A 119 10.12 7.61 -1.58
C LEU A 119 10.73 6.99 -2.85
N HIS A 120 10.21 5.85 -3.27
CA HIS A 120 10.58 5.22 -4.55
C HIS A 120 9.37 5.20 -5.47
N LEU A 121 9.51 5.79 -6.66
CA LEU A 121 8.43 5.96 -7.65
C LEU A 121 8.78 5.44 -9.05
N GLY A 122 10.03 5.01 -9.29
CA GLY A 122 10.52 4.57 -10.60
C GLY A 122 11.72 3.66 -10.46
#